data_AF-A0A0M0J644-F1
#
_entry.id   AF-A0A0M0J644-F1
#
_cell.length_a   1.000
_cell.length_b   1.000
_cell.length_c   1.000
_cell.angle_alpha   90.00
_cell.angle_beta   90.00
_cell.angle_gamma   90.00
#
_symmetry.space_group_name_H-M   'P 1'
#
loop_
_entity.id
_entity.type
_entity.pdbx_description
1 polymer ?
#
loop_
_entity_poly.entity_id
_entity_poly.type
_entity_poly.pdbx_seq_one_letter_code
_entity_poly.pdbx_strand_id
1 'polypeptide(L)'
;MRFEQDVRRAIRLGLVKLVVRYDDDGAIDLDEDGIPDEVEEVAVVLWEHYDFICSLFTSYAILNSNLSFLTLDSWSALVKDCKFTSAHTRYSKHSPVFIASDHTKEDMLERTDPVNATALATLVDDGPLTDEGSMEIEHKMSEVPTGAPSAEELRRRVEELQDAVDAVAVMKLAEMREALASRDLDTSGKKATLAERLVATLLADLAAAEVEAASHEESESERKNKYAAMVAGVVSKASLTKAKASRWRRASSERTIGRADLMIRLISIAIRKYVVTGKIYDVSEAVEKLLHVDMLLRLGVGRFPDPDAVRRSFCYTPSMCMVLERYEPTLRRIFDAVAQGKPTMPLDSWLSFLGVMQFIGKDVSAHDAARSFAWSRMVVVHGSSSKGAIKENQLPFEGFVEALIRVSILKALPTLEDIDEDGSVDVVEYMGRMTPGQMVHSEFLELRAAPWGEPPKLPHVDLRIEMLVRLAVNRIRLVLKARSSGQLETARVSKWRKVGRKKPTAGGEIVNKALASGLCAKLRFTRAELDRFKVPQELKAGTFIQVGSEYFAYVGLIEPFRQLSEQEVQEWHISKAR
;
A
#
# COMPACT_ATOMS: atom_id res chain seq x y z
N MET A 1 15.18 -9.93 -9.94
CA MET A 1 15.40 -9.00 -8.79
C MET A 1 14.11 -8.26 -8.41
N ARG A 2 14.06 -7.53 -7.27
CA ARG A 2 12.85 -6.77 -6.84
C ARG A 2 12.43 -5.71 -7.86
N PHE A 3 13.41 -4.99 -8.41
CA PHE A 3 13.21 -4.01 -9.46
C PHE A 3 12.45 -4.57 -10.67
N GLU A 4 12.92 -5.69 -11.24
CA GLU A 4 12.24 -6.35 -12.37
C GLU A 4 10.76 -6.63 -12.09
N GLN A 5 10.40 -7.00 -10.87
CA GLN A 5 9.00 -7.26 -10.50
C GLN A 5 8.17 -5.97 -10.50
N ASP A 6 8.76 -4.85 -10.09
CA ASP A 6 8.11 -3.54 -10.15
C ASP A 6 8.02 -3.00 -11.57
N VAL A 7 9.05 -3.19 -12.41
CA VAL A 7 9.01 -2.87 -13.84
C VAL A 7 7.96 -3.71 -14.57
N ARG A 8 7.96 -5.04 -14.40
CA ARG A 8 6.91 -5.92 -14.97
C ARG A 8 5.51 -5.50 -14.52
N ARG A 9 5.38 -5.02 -13.28
CA ARG A 9 4.10 -4.48 -12.79
C ARG A 9 3.79 -3.14 -13.46
N ALA A 10 4.77 -2.28 -13.66
CA ALA A 10 4.60 -1.01 -14.36
C ALA A 10 4.20 -1.21 -15.83
N ILE A 11 4.84 -2.16 -16.54
CA ILE A 11 4.48 -2.57 -17.91
C ILE A 11 3.00 -2.98 -17.97
N ARG A 12 2.54 -3.84 -17.06
CA ARG A 12 1.11 -4.23 -16.95
C ARG A 12 0.16 -3.09 -16.61
N LEU A 13 0.67 -1.99 -16.04
CA LEU A 13 -0.08 -0.78 -15.73
C LEU A 13 -0.02 0.26 -16.86
N GLY A 14 0.55 -0.09 -18.01
CA GLY A 14 0.60 0.74 -19.21
C GLY A 14 1.87 1.57 -19.38
N LEU A 15 2.99 1.16 -18.78
CA LEU A 15 4.28 1.86 -18.94
C LEU A 15 4.69 1.94 -20.42
N VAL A 16 4.61 0.85 -21.18
CA VAL A 16 4.97 0.82 -22.62
C VAL A 16 4.15 1.86 -23.39
N LYS A 17 2.81 1.80 -23.33
CA LYS A 17 1.93 2.80 -24.00
C LYS A 17 2.23 4.24 -23.58
N LEU A 18 2.70 4.47 -22.36
CA LEU A 18 3.06 5.81 -21.89
C LEU A 18 4.37 6.30 -22.50
N VAL A 19 5.40 5.46 -22.58
CA VAL A 19 6.72 5.82 -23.10
C VAL A 19 6.65 6.02 -24.62
N VAL A 20 6.23 4.98 -25.36
CA VAL A 20 6.10 4.98 -26.84
C VAL A 20 5.29 6.16 -27.38
N ARG A 21 4.28 6.63 -26.63
CA ARG A 21 3.41 7.72 -27.10
C ARG A 21 4.12 9.07 -27.20
N TYR A 22 5.13 9.30 -26.37
CA TYR A 22 5.75 10.62 -26.22
C TYR A 22 7.19 10.67 -26.67
N ASP A 23 7.76 9.50 -26.95
CA ASP A 23 9.09 9.39 -27.48
C ASP A 23 9.10 9.58 -29.00
N ASP A 24 10.18 10.14 -29.55
CA ASP A 24 10.30 10.49 -30.97
C ASP A 24 10.71 9.32 -31.87
N ASP A 25 11.28 8.24 -31.30
CA ASP A 25 11.56 6.99 -32.02
C ASP A 25 10.85 5.76 -31.44
N GLY A 26 10.07 5.94 -30.39
CA GLY A 26 9.62 4.94 -29.42
C GLY A 26 8.84 3.70 -29.87
N ALA A 27 8.77 3.34 -31.15
CA ALA A 27 8.28 2.04 -31.60
C ALA A 27 9.37 1.12 -32.16
N ILE A 28 10.63 1.58 -32.21
CA ILE A 28 11.74 0.74 -32.65
C ILE A 28 12.08 -0.27 -31.54
N ASP A 29 12.06 -1.53 -31.92
CA ASP A 29 12.48 -2.69 -31.14
C ASP A 29 13.60 -3.34 -31.95
N LEU A 30 14.85 -3.01 -31.63
CA LEU A 30 16.01 -3.43 -32.43
C LEU A 30 16.44 -4.86 -32.14
N ASP A 31 16.09 -5.41 -30.97
CA ASP A 31 16.49 -6.74 -30.53
C ASP A 31 15.39 -7.81 -30.70
N GLU A 32 14.20 -7.40 -31.15
CA GLU A 32 13.02 -8.21 -31.41
C GLU A 32 12.47 -8.94 -30.15
N ASP A 33 12.70 -8.40 -28.95
CA ASP A 33 12.20 -8.98 -27.69
C ASP A 33 10.72 -8.65 -27.41
N GLY A 34 10.13 -7.75 -28.22
CA GLY A 34 8.74 -7.29 -28.11
C GLY A 34 8.55 -6.11 -27.15
N ILE A 35 9.62 -5.51 -26.64
CA ILE A 35 9.65 -4.31 -25.80
C ILE A 35 10.44 -3.23 -26.57
N PRO A 36 9.86 -2.06 -26.84
CA PRO A 36 10.60 -0.99 -27.50
C PRO A 36 11.86 -0.59 -26.71
N ASP A 37 12.97 -0.35 -27.40
CA ASP A 37 14.29 -0.07 -26.80
C ASP A 37 14.20 1.08 -25.78
N GLU A 38 13.43 2.13 -26.08
CA GLU A 38 13.23 3.28 -25.19
C GLU A 38 12.61 2.88 -23.83
N VAL A 39 11.80 1.82 -23.78
CA VAL A 39 11.27 1.31 -22.51
C VAL A 39 12.38 0.67 -21.68
N GLU A 40 13.36 0.05 -22.33
CA GLU A 40 14.56 -0.46 -21.68
C GLU A 40 15.44 0.68 -21.18
N GLU A 41 15.66 1.74 -21.98
CA GLU A 41 16.43 2.93 -21.59
C GLU A 41 15.82 3.60 -20.34
N VAL A 42 14.50 3.82 -20.36
CA VAL A 42 13.76 4.31 -19.19
C VAL A 42 13.91 3.36 -18.00
N ALA A 43 13.92 2.04 -18.22
CA ALA A 43 14.16 1.08 -17.16
C ALA A 43 15.58 1.16 -16.59
N VAL A 44 16.61 1.37 -17.42
CA VAL A 44 17.99 1.58 -16.97
C VAL A 44 18.08 2.80 -16.05
N VAL A 45 17.49 3.94 -16.45
CA VAL A 45 17.44 5.15 -15.61
C VAL A 45 16.71 4.89 -14.29
N LEU A 46 15.58 4.17 -14.33
CA LEU A 46 14.85 3.80 -13.12
C LEU A 46 15.66 2.87 -12.20
N TRP A 47 16.48 1.98 -12.77
CA TRP A 47 17.35 1.07 -12.03
C TRP A 47 18.44 1.84 -11.28
N GLU A 48 19.12 2.77 -11.95
CA GLU A 48 20.16 3.62 -11.34
C GLU A 48 19.63 4.44 -10.15
N HIS A 49 18.35 4.79 -10.19
CA HIS A 49 17.67 5.55 -9.13
C HIS A 49 16.78 4.71 -8.23
N TYR A 50 16.83 3.38 -8.32
CA TYR A 50 15.83 2.51 -7.70
C TYR A 50 15.84 2.57 -6.16
N ASP A 51 17.02 2.65 -5.55
CA ASP A 51 17.17 2.76 -4.10
C ASP A 51 16.61 4.09 -3.57
N PHE A 52 16.82 5.18 -4.32
CA PHE A 52 16.23 6.48 -4.03
C PHE A 52 14.70 6.41 -4.14
N ILE A 53 14.16 5.83 -5.21
CA ILE A 53 12.71 5.67 -5.40
C ILE A 53 12.09 4.83 -4.26
N CYS A 54 12.76 3.75 -3.85
CA CYS A 54 12.32 2.91 -2.73
C CYS A 54 12.31 3.66 -1.40
N SER A 55 13.36 4.45 -1.13
CA SER A 55 13.51 5.26 0.08
C SER A 55 12.49 6.40 0.11
N LEU A 56 12.26 7.05 -1.03
CA LEU A 56 11.24 8.06 -1.23
C LEU A 56 9.85 7.47 -0.95
N PHE A 57 9.50 6.37 -1.62
CA PHE A 57 8.22 5.68 -1.43
C PHE A 57 7.98 5.36 0.05
N THR A 58 8.96 4.72 0.70
CA THR A 58 8.86 4.31 2.10
C THR A 58 8.68 5.52 3.02
N SER A 59 9.43 6.59 2.80
CA SER A 59 9.37 7.81 3.63
C SER A 59 8.00 8.49 3.57
N TYR A 60 7.40 8.58 2.37
CA TYR A 60 6.07 9.19 2.22
C TYR A 60 4.93 8.25 2.61
N ALA A 61 5.08 6.93 2.46
CA ALA A 61 4.07 5.96 2.90
C ALA A 61 3.85 6.05 4.42
N ILE A 62 4.95 6.17 5.17
CA ILE A 62 4.94 6.19 6.64
C ILE A 62 4.21 7.40 7.23
N LEU A 63 4.12 8.52 6.51
CA LEU A 63 3.37 9.71 6.96
C LEU A 63 1.92 9.38 7.38
N ASN A 64 1.34 8.33 6.81
CA ASN A 64 -0.01 7.85 7.12
C ASN A 64 -0.03 6.49 7.82
N SER A 65 1.09 6.10 8.47
CA SER A 65 1.28 4.78 9.09
C SER A 65 1.01 3.61 8.13
N ASN A 66 1.25 3.83 6.84
CA ASN A 66 1.13 2.83 5.79
C ASN A 66 2.51 2.50 5.23
N LEU A 67 2.68 1.27 4.77
CA LEU A 67 3.95 0.77 4.25
C LEU A 67 3.83 0.16 2.85
N SER A 68 2.61 -0.11 2.41
CA SER A 68 2.31 -0.79 1.15
C SER A 68 1.91 0.19 0.05
N PHE A 69 1.46 1.40 0.40
CA PHE A 69 1.01 2.39 -0.56
C PHE A 69 1.08 3.83 -0.03
N LEU A 70 1.14 4.80 -0.95
CA LEU A 70 0.91 6.20 -0.66
C LEU A 70 -0.59 6.49 -0.69
N THR A 71 -1.08 7.19 0.33
CA THR A 71 -2.40 7.82 0.29
C THR A 71 -2.35 9.08 -0.57
N LEU A 72 -3.52 9.66 -0.88
CA LEU A 72 -3.59 10.94 -1.58
C LEU A 72 -2.87 12.06 -0.79
N ASP A 73 -2.92 12.02 0.53
CA ASP A 73 -2.26 13.02 1.40
C ASP A 73 -0.74 12.85 1.35
N SER A 74 -0.23 11.61 1.44
CA SER A 74 1.20 11.31 1.27
C SER A 74 1.71 11.71 -0.11
N TRP A 75 0.94 11.44 -1.15
CA TRP A 75 1.26 11.86 -2.52
C TRP A 75 1.28 13.37 -2.67
N SER A 76 0.30 14.07 -2.09
CA SER A 76 0.23 15.53 -2.13
C SER A 76 1.41 16.17 -1.40
N ALA A 77 1.85 15.58 -0.28
CA ALA A 77 3.06 15.99 0.43
C ALA A 77 4.31 15.82 -0.46
N LEU A 78 4.46 14.68 -1.13
CA LEU A 78 5.56 14.44 -2.08
C LEU A 78 5.58 15.47 -3.21
N VAL A 79 4.43 15.68 -3.85
CA VAL A 79 4.27 16.66 -4.93
C VAL A 79 4.66 18.08 -4.49
N LYS A 80 4.27 18.45 -3.26
CA LYS A 80 4.59 19.75 -2.66
C LYS A 80 6.08 19.89 -2.37
N ASP A 81 6.69 18.91 -1.72
CA ASP A 81 8.11 18.93 -1.35
C ASP A 81 9.01 18.95 -2.59
N CYS A 82 8.65 18.18 -3.62
CA CYS A 82 9.34 18.20 -4.91
C CYS A 82 8.98 19.40 -5.78
N LYS A 83 8.03 20.25 -5.38
CA LYS A 83 7.53 21.40 -6.16
C LYS A 83 7.15 21.04 -7.60
N PHE A 84 6.47 19.90 -7.80
CA PHE A 84 6.02 19.52 -9.14
C PHE A 84 4.93 20.47 -9.69
N THR A 85 4.25 21.18 -8.81
CA THR A 85 3.29 22.22 -9.19
C THR A 85 3.99 23.56 -9.40
N SER A 86 3.94 24.11 -10.60
CA SER A 86 4.27 25.52 -10.84
C SER A 86 2.97 26.33 -10.97
N ALA A 87 3.02 27.64 -10.71
CA ALA A 87 1.85 28.52 -10.84
C ALA A 87 1.30 28.57 -12.28
N HIS A 88 2.08 28.14 -13.28
CA HIS A 88 1.75 28.22 -14.70
C HIS A 88 1.34 26.87 -15.28
N THR A 89 1.59 25.77 -14.58
CA THR A 89 1.01 24.49 -14.96
C THR A 89 -0.44 24.47 -14.49
N ARG A 90 -1.40 24.45 -15.44
CA ARG A 90 -2.85 24.22 -15.20
C ARG A 90 -3.16 22.90 -14.45
N TYR A 91 -2.12 22.16 -14.10
CA TYR A 91 -2.10 20.77 -13.68
C TYR A 91 -1.99 20.59 -12.16
N SER A 92 -2.02 21.68 -11.37
CA SER A 92 -1.74 21.67 -9.93
C SER A 92 -2.95 21.51 -9.00
N LYS A 93 -4.19 21.59 -9.50
CA LYS A 93 -5.39 21.55 -8.65
C LYS A 93 -6.06 20.18 -8.68
N HIS A 94 -5.68 19.30 -7.74
CA HIS A 94 -6.43 18.11 -7.31
C HIS A 94 -7.06 17.24 -8.40
N SER A 95 -6.52 17.23 -9.61
CA SER A 95 -7.23 16.57 -10.70
C SER A 95 -7.11 15.06 -10.51
N PRO A 96 -8.24 14.33 -10.33
CA PRO A 96 -8.24 12.87 -10.37
C PRO A 96 -7.73 12.33 -11.73
N VAL A 97 -7.50 13.20 -12.72
CA VAL A 97 -6.87 12.90 -14.01
C VAL A 97 -5.39 12.52 -13.88
N PHE A 98 -4.65 12.99 -12.86
CA PHE A 98 -3.31 12.42 -12.59
C PHE A 98 -3.38 11.02 -12.00
N ILE A 99 -4.55 10.58 -11.54
CA ILE A 99 -4.73 9.31 -10.85
C ILE A 99 -5.46 8.27 -11.72
N ALA A 100 -6.15 8.70 -12.79
CA ALA A 100 -6.56 7.81 -13.86
C ALA A 100 -5.47 7.85 -14.93
N SER A 101 -4.78 6.73 -15.18
CA SER A 101 -4.09 6.58 -16.46
C SER A 101 -5.12 6.85 -17.57
N ASP A 102 -4.81 7.76 -18.49
CA ASP A 102 -5.66 8.14 -19.61
C ASP A 102 -5.87 6.91 -20.51
N HIS A 103 -6.99 6.21 -20.33
CA HIS A 103 -7.45 5.14 -21.21
C HIS A 103 -8.83 5.42 -21.83
N THR A 104 -9.36 6.65 -21.77
CA THR A 104 -10.81 6.83 -22.01
C THR A 104 -11.24 7.85 -23.06
N LYS A 105 -10.35 8.48 -23.86
CA LYS A 105 -10.85 9.55 -24.75
C LYS A 105 -10.34 9.67 -26.19
N GLU A 106 -9.27 9.00 -26.62
CA GLU A 106 -8.72 9.29 -27.97
C GLU A 106 -8.62 8.10 -28.94
N ASP A 107 -8.92 6.86 -28.52
CA ASP A 107 -8.82 5.67 -29.40
C ASP A 107 -10.03 5.49 -30.37
N MET A 108 -10.80 6.54 -30.70
CA MET A 108 -11.91 6.46 -31.67
C MET A 108 -11.67 7.18 -33.01
N LEU A 109 -10.50 7.77 -33.23
CA LEU A 109 -10.12 8.36 -34.52
C LEU A 109 -8.63 8.14 -34.79
N GLU A 110 -8.28 7.03 -35.42
CA GLU A 110 -7.48 6.97 -36.66
C GLU A 110 -7.17 5.53 -37.09
N ARG A 111 -6.71 5.39 -38.32
CA ARG A 111 -6.88 4.27 -39.26
C ARG A 111 -6.03 3.02 -38.97
N THR A 112 -6.62 1.91 -39.43
CA THR A 112 -6.08 0.59 -39.77
C THR A 112 -4.65 0.54 -40.32
N ASP A 113 -3.84 -0.35 -39.74
CA ASP A 113 -2.92 -1.26 -40.46
C ASP A 113 -2.81 -2.60 -39.68
N PRO A 114 -2.88 -3.78 -40.33
CA PRO A 114 -2.88 -5.07 -39.64
C PRO A 114 -1.53 -5.79 -39.78
N VAL A 115 -0.54 -5.45 -38.94
CA VAL A 115 0.63 -6.32 -38.71
C VAL A 115 1.07 -6.18 -37.25
N ASN A 116 0.63 -7.09 -36.38
CA ASN A 116 1.31 -7.54 -35.14
C ASN A 116 0.34 -8.13 -34.12
N ALA A 117 -0.14 -9.35 -34.38
CA ALA A 117 -0.97 -10.09 -33.42
C ALA A 117 -0.42 -11.49 -33.05
N THR A 118 0.86 -11.78 -33.27
CA THR A 118 1.39 -13.16 -33.13
C THR A 118 2.68 -13.29 -32.30
N ALA A 119 2.84 -12.54 -31.19
CA ALA A 119 4.06 -12.63 -30.38
C ALA A 119 3.86 -12.79 -28.86
N LEU A 120 2.69 -13.28 -28.39
CA LEU A 120 2.41 -13.34 -26.93
C LEU A 120 2.05 -14.74 -26.40
N ALA A 121 2.49 -15.81 -27.06
CA ALA A 121 2.09 -17.19 -26.72
C ALA A 121 3.22 -18.19 -26.44
N THR A 122 4.50 -17.83 -26.43
CA THR A 122 5.59 -18.81 -26.21
C THR A 122 6.57 -18.30 -25.18
N LEU A 123 6.39 -18.71 -23.91
CA LEU A 123 7.44 -18.83 -22.88
C LEU A 123 6.86 -19.57 -21.66
N VAL A 124 6.55 -20.86 -21.83
CA VAL A 124 6.55 -21.86 -20.75
C VAL A 124 7.00 -23.17 -21.39
N ASP A 125 8.26 -23.52 -21.22
CA ASP A 125 8.72 -24.90 -21.38
C ASP A 125 9.70 -25.21 -20.25
N ASP A 126 9.37 -26.24 -19.48
CA ASP A 126 10.16 -26.80 -18.38
C ASP A 126 9.98 -28.34 -18.44
N GLY A 127 10.68 -28.96 -19.38
CA GLY A 127 11.29 -30.29 -19.23
C GLY A 127 10.43 -31.56 -19.41
N PRO A 128 11.06 -32.70 -19.76
CA PRO A 128 10.42 -33.75 -20.54
C PRO A 128 9.96 -34.95 -19.70
N LEU A 129 8.88 -35.60 -20.13
CA LEU A 129 8.49 -36.96 -19.70
C LEU A 129 8.06 -37.80 -20.91
N THR A 130 8.96 -38.73 -21.24
CA THR A 130 8.79 -40.08 -21.81
C THR A 130 7.59 -40.38 -22.72
N ASP A 131 7.98 -40.78 -23.93
CA ASP A 131 7.28 -41.54 -24.96
C ASP A 131 6.75 -42.89 -24.42
N GLU A 132 5.49 -43.22 -24.74
CA GLU A 132 4.98 -44.57 -25.04
C GLU A 132 3.43 -44.57 -25.12
N GLY A 133 2.88 -44.95 -26.27
CA GLY A 133 1.62 -45.73 -26.31
C GLY A 133 0.44 -45.20 -27.13
N SER A 134 0.26 -45.85 -28.30
CA SER A 134 -1.05 -46.32 -28.84
C SER A 134 -1.92 -45.30 -29.60
N MET A 135 -1.96 -45.39 -30.94
CA MET A 135 -2.82 -46.25 -31.78
C MET A 135 -4.30 -45.83 -31.84
N GLU A 136 -4.69 -45.48 -33.07
CA GLU A 136 -5.97 -45.72 -33.75
C GLU A 136 -7.27 -45.36 -33.03
N ILE A 137 -8.06 -44.48 -33.66
CA ILE A 137 -9.40 -44.78 -34.18
C ILE A 137 -9.79 -43.61 -35.11
N GLU A 138 -9.64 -43.84 -36.41
CA GLU A 138 -10.47 -43.16 -37.41
C GLU A 138 -11.82 -43.89 -37.49
N HIS A 139 -12.82 -43.15 -38.00
CA HIS A 139 -14.11 -43.61 -38.52
C HIS A 139 -15.33 -43.60 -37.56
N LYS A 140 -16.05 -42.47 -37.56
CA LYS A 140 -17.43 -42.38 -38.09
C LYS A 140 -17.92 -40.93 -38.07
N MET A 141 -17.88 -40.28 -39.24
CA MET A 141 -18.71 -39.11 -39.52
C MET A 141 -20.14 -39.59 -39.75
N SER A 142 -21.07 -39.16 -38.91
CA SER A 142 -22.50 -39.11 -39.27
C SER A 142 -22.90 -37.65 -39.39
N GLU A 143 -23.61 -37.38 -40.47
CA GLU A 143 -24.15 -36.10 -40.93
C GLU A 143 -24.65 -35.19 -39.80
N VAL A 144 -24.00 -34.03 -39.67
CA VAL A 144 -24.45 -32.91 -38.83
C VAL A 144 -25.36 -32.02 -39.69
N PRO A 145 -26.52 -31.55 -39.20
CA PRO A 145 -27.42 -30.71 -39.99
C PRO A 145 -26.75 -29.40 -40.39
N THR A 146 -26.84 -29.06 -41.67
CA THR A 146 -26.22 -27.92 -42.37
C THR A 146 -26.86 -26.55 -42.05
N GLY A 147 -27.31 -26.32 -40.81
CA GLY A 147 -27.99 -25.08 -40.39
C GLY A 147 -27.32 -24.30 -39.26
N ALA A 148 -26.16 -24.72 -38.77
CA ALA A 148 -25.49 -23.99 -37.68
C ALA A 148 -24.81 -22.72 -38.22
N PRO A 149 -24.98 -21.55 -37.57
CA PRO A 149 -24.25 -20.35 -37.93
C PRO A 149 -22.75 -20.62 -37.86
N SER A 150 -22.00 -20.13 -38.84
CA SER A 150 -20.55 -20.32 -38.87
C SER A 150 -19.92 -19.73 -37.61
N ALA A 151 -18.79 -20.28 -37.18
CA ALA A 151 -18.06 -19.76 -36.03
C ALA A 151 -17.68 -18.27 -36.20
N GLU A 152 -17.55 -17.82 -37.45
CA GLU A 152 -17.24 -16.43 -37.82
C GLU A 152 -18.47 -15.52 -37.67
N GLU A 153 -19.66 -16.01 -38.02
CA GLU A 153 -20.90 -15.28 -37.81
C GLU A 153 -21.24 -15.13 -36.32
N LEU A 154 -20.98 -16.17 -35.52
CA LEU A 154 -21.09 -16.08 -34.05
C LEU A 154 -20.09 -15.07 -33.45
N ARG A 155 -18.86 -15.00 -33.98
CA ARG A 155 -17.86 -14.01 -33.51
C ARG A 155 -18.29 -12.59 -33.83
N ARG A 156 -18.73 -12.33 -35.05
CA ARG A 156 -19.23 -11.01 -35.47
C ARG A 156 -20.42 -10.57 -34.62
N ARG A 157 -21.35 -11.47 -34.30
CA ARG A 157 -22.50 -11.16 -33.42
C ARG A 157 -22.09 -10.85 -31.98
N VAL A 158 -21.04 -11.52 -31.46
CA VAL A 158 -20.49 -11.20 -30.14
C VAL A 158 -19.85 -9.82 -30.11
N GLU A 159 -19.22 -9.40 -31.21
CA GLU A 159 -18.62 -8.07 -31.38
C GLU A 159 -19.70 -6.98 -31.45
N GLU A 160 -20.72 -7.14 -32.29
CA GLU A 160 -21.86 -6.20 -32.39
C GLU A 160 -22.58 -6.02 -31.03
N LEU A 161 -22.67 -7.08 -30.23
CA LEU A 161 -23.22 -7.04 -28.87
C LEU A 161 -22.33 -6.28 -27.88
N GLN A 162 -21.02 -6.45 -28.01
CA GLN A 162 -20.06 -5.76 -27.16
C GLN A 162 -20.07 -4.25 -27.47
N ASP A 163 -20.12 -3.87 -28.75
CA ASP A 163 -20.22 -2.48 -29.20
C ASP A 163 -21.49 -1.80 -28.68
N ALA A 164 -22.64 -2.48 -28.73
CA ALA A 164 -23.90 -1.97 -28.19
C ALA A 164 -23.82 -1.73 -26.67
N VAL A 165 -23.16 -2.63 -25.94
CA VAL A 165 -22.95 -2.49 -24.49
C VAL A 165 -22.03 -1.31 -24.17
N ASP A 166 -20.94 -1.15 -24.94
CA ASP A 166 -19.97 -0.08 -24.74
C ASP A 166 -20.56 1.28 -25.13
N ALA A 167 -21.37 1.36 -26.17
CA ALA A 167 -22.16 2.54 -26.52
C ALA A 167 -23.08 2.96 -25.36
N VAL A 168 -23.83 2.03 -24.76
CA VAL A 168 -24.69 2.35 -23.61
C VAL A 168 -23.85 2.76 -22.39
N ALA A 169 -22.66 2.21 -22.18
CA ALA A 169 -21.81 2.57 -21.05
C ALA A 169 -21.39 4.06 -21.08
N VAL A 170 -21.20 4.63 -22.28
CA VAL A 170 -20.79 6.03 -22.47
C VAL A 170 -21.96 7.01 -22.58
N MET A 171 -23.18 6.55 -22.88
CA MET A 171 -24.37 7.41 -23.00
C MET A 171 -24.59 8.30 -21.77
N LYS A 172 -25.04 9.54 -21.99
CA LYS A 172 -25.49 10.44 -20.93
C LYS A 172 -26.85 9.97 -20.40
N LEU A 173 -27.19 10.40 -19.18
CA LEU A 173 -28.46 10.06 -18.54
C LEU A 173 -29.68 10.50 -19.38
N ALA A 174 -29.59 11.65 -20.05
CA ALA A 174 -30.65 12.16 -20.91
C ALA A 174 -30.84 11.26 -22.15
N GLU A 175 -29.75 10.94 -22.84
CA GLU A 175 -29.73 10.05 -24.01
C GLU A 175 -30.29 8.66 -23.68
N MET A 176 -29.96 8.10 -22.50
CA MET A 176 -30.51 6.81 -22.05
C MET A 176 -32.02 6.87 -21.86
N ARG A 177 -32.54 7.98 -21.31
CA ARG A 177 -33.99 8.14 -21.11
C ARG A 177 -34.71 8.32 -22.42
N GLU A 178 -34.12 9.06 -23.35
CA GLU A 178 -34.66 9.24 -24.69
C GLU A 178 -34.71 7.91 -25.46
N ALA A 179 -33.63 7.12 -25.42
CA ALA A 179 -33.56 5.81 -26.09
C ALA A 179 -34.49 4.75 -25.47
N LEU A 180 -34.81 4.87 -24.17
CA LEU A 180 -35.83 4.05 -23.50
C LEU A 180 -37.25 4.54 -23.83
N ALA A 181 -37.47 5.86 -23.83
CA ALA A 181 -38.76 6.45 -24.18
C ALA A 181 -39.16 6.12 -25.62
N SER A 182 -38.21 6.12 -26.57
CA SER A 182 -38.47 5.75 -27.97
C SER A 182 -38.85 4.28 -28.16
N ARG A 183 -38.72 3.46 -27.11
CA ARG A 183 -39.11 2.04 -27.07
C ARG A 183 -40.28 1.78 -26.11
N ASP A 184 -40.98 2.85 -25.68
CA ASP A 184 -42.07 2.81 -24.71
C ASP A 184 -41.70 2.15 -23.36
N LEU A 185 -40.44 2.30 -22.94
CA LEU A 185 -39.94 1.75 -21.68
C LEU A 185 -39.87 2.80 -20.57
N ASP A 186 -40.00 2.34 -19.32
CA ASP A 186 -39.85 3.18 -18.12
C ASP A 186 -38.50 3.92 -18.13
N THR A 187 -38.54 5.23 -17.93
CA THR A 187 -37.37 6.13 -17.90
C THR A 187 -36.99 6.58 -16.48
N SER A 188 -37.71 6.07 -15.47
CA SER A 188 -37.45 6.36 -14.06
C SER A 188 -36.26 5.55 -13.51
N GLY A 189 -35.53 6.14 -12.56
CA GLY A 189 -34.40 5.49 -11.89
C GLY A 189 -33.05 6.18 -12.11
N LYS A 190 -32.01 5.56 -11.52
CA LYS A 190 -30.62 6.02 -11.60
C LYS A 190 -29.97 5.52 -12.90
N LYS A 191 -28.91 6.19 -13.35
CA LYS A 191 -28.18 5.86 -14.60
C LYS A 191 -27.89 4.36 -14.78
N ALA A 192 -27.48 3.67 -13.72
CA ALA A 192 -27.18 2.24 -13.76
C ALA A 192 -28.41 1.38 -14.12
N THR A 193 -29.57 1.69 -13.53
CA THR A 193 -30.83 0.96 -13.77
C THR A 193 -31.33 1.19 -15.19
N LEU A 194 -31.18 2.41 -15.71
CA LEU A 194 -31.56 2.74 -17.08
C LEU A 194 -30.63 2.07 -18.11
N ALA A 195 -29.32 2.05 -17.84
CA ALA A 195 -28.35 1.34 -18.68
C ALA A 195 -28.63 -0.17 -18.74
N GLU A 196 -28.95 -0.80 -17.60
CA GLU A 196 -29.32 -2.22 -17.55
C GLU A 196 -30.59 -2.50 -18.37
N ARG A 197 -31.62 -1.66 -18.25
CA ARG A 197 -32.86 -1.79 -19.00
C ARG A 197 -32.63 -1.62 -20.51
N LEU A 198 -31.82 -0.64 -20.90
CA LEU A 198 -31.53 -0.38 -22.31
C LEU A 198 -30.73 -1.51 -22.95
N VAL A 199 -29.69 -2.02 -22.27
CA VAL A 199 -28.92 -3.19 -22.74
C VAL A 199 -29.80 -4.43 -22.86
N ALA A 200 -30.65 -4.70 -21.86
CA ALA A 200 -31.57 -5.85 -21.91
C ALA A 200 -32.53 -5.77 -23.10
N THR A 201 -32.95 -4.55 -23.46
CA THR A 201 -33.87 -4.34 -24.60
C THR A 201 -33.16 -4.52 -25.93
N LEU A 202 -31.97 -3.96 -26.10
CA LEU A 202 -31.16 -4.14 -27.32
C LEU A 202 -30.83 -5.63 -27.56
N LEU A 203 -30.58 -6.38 -26.47
CA LEU A 203 -30.40 -7.83 -26.53
C LEU A 203 -31.66 -8.56 -26.99
N ALA A 204 -32.84 -8.12 -26.54
CA ALA A 204 -34.12 -8.69 -26.95
C ALA A 204 -34.43 -8.39 -28.42
N ASP A 205 -34.17 -7.16 -28.88
CA ASP A 205 -34.37 -6.71 -30.26
C ASP A 205 -33.52 -7.54 -31.25
N LEU A 206 -32.24 -7.75 -30.92
CA LEU A 206 -31.33 -8.58 -31.73
C LEU A 206 -31.79 -10.05 -31.79
N ALA A 207 -32.25 -10.60 -30.66
CA ALA A 207 -32.73 -11.96 -30.63
C ALA A 207 -34.07 -12.13 -31.38
N ALA A 208 -34.94 -11.12 -31.39
CA ALA A 208 -36.19 -11.13 -32.16
C ALA A 208 -35.91 -11.11 -33.68
N ALA A 209 -34.93 -10.32 -34.13
CA ALA A 209 -34.51 -10.29 -35.53
C ALA A 209 -33.98 -11.66 -36.01
N GLU A 210 -33.32 -12.43 -35.15
CA GLU A 210 -32.87 -13.78 -35.46
C GLU A 210 -34.03 -14.78 -35.60
N VAL A 211 -35.07 -14.64 -34.77
CA VAL A 211 -36.27 -15.48 -34.85
C VAL A 211 -37.03 -15.23 -36.16
N GLU A 212 -37.08 -13.99 -36.63
CA GLU A 212 -37.69 -13.64 -37.93
C GLU A 212 -36.84 -14.13 -39.12
N ALA A 213 -35.51 -14.15 -39.00
CA ALA A 213 -34.61 -14.63 -40.04
C ALA A 213 -34.56 -16.17 -40.16
N ALA A 214 -34.90 -16.91 -39.10
CA ALA A 214 -34.89 -18.37 -39.08
C ALA A 214 -36.16 -18.95 -39.74
N SER A 215 -36.12 -19.13 -41.06
CA SER A 215 -37.19 -19.76 -41.86
C SER A 215 -37.66 -21.11 -41.29
N HIS A 216 -38.95 -21.37 -41.46
CA HIS A 216 -39.70 -22.54 -41.00
C HIS A 216 -39.01 -23.89 -41.23
N GLU A 217 -38.53 -24.54 -40.17
CA GLU A 217 -38.46 -26.01 -40.05
C GLU A 217 -37.95 -26.52 -38.68
N GLU A 218 -37.50 -25.65 -37.76
CA GLU A 218 -37.09 -26.06 -36.40
C GLU A 218 -38.29 -26.10 -35.43
N SER A 219 -38.41 -27.16 -34.63
CA SER A 219 -39.51 -27.34 -33.68
C SER A 219 -39.53 -26.23 -32.61
N GLU A 220 -40.71 -25.75 -32.25
CA GLU A 220 -40.89 -24.61 -31.32
C GLU A 220 -40.23 -24.84 -29.95
N SER A 221 -40.09 -26.10 -29.52
CA SER A 221 -39.46 -26.46 -28.23
C SER A 221 -37.92 -26.38 -28.28
N GLU A 222 -37.28 -26.77 -29.37
CA GLU A 222 -35.83 -26.61 -29.56
C GLU A 222 -35.46 -25.14 -29.67
N ARG A 223 -36.28 -24.34 -30.38
CA ARG A 223 -36.12 -22.88 -30.47
C ARG A 223 -36.15 -22.23 -29.08
N LYS A 224 -37.11 -22.58 -28.23
CA LYS A 224 -37.22 -22.06 -26.85
C LYS A 224 -36.04 -22.46 -25.96
N ASN A 225 -35.54 -23.69 -26.09
CA ASN A 225 -34.40 -24.17 -25.30
C ASN A 225 -33.07 -23.51 -25.72
N LYS A 226 -32.84 -23.35 -27.03
CA LYS A 226 -31.65 -22.68 -27.58
C LYS A 226 -31.63 -21.19 -27.19
N TYR A 227 -32.80 -20.55 -27.23
CA TYR A 227 -33.01 -19.18 -26.75
C TYR A 227 -32.71 -19.05 -25.25
N ALA A 228 -33.25 -19.94 -24.42
CA ALA A 228 -33.00 -19.92 -22.97
C ALA A 228 -31.52 -20.11 -22.62
N ALA A 229 -30.81 -20.98 -23.35
CA ALA A 229 -29.38 -21.21 -23.15
C ALA A 229 -28.51 -20.00 -23.58
N MET A 230 -28.84 -19.37 -24.72
CA MET A 230 -28.15 -18.16 -25.20
C MET A 230 -28.36 -16.98 -24.26
N VAL A 231 -29.60 -16.73 -23.83
CA VAL A 231 -29.94 -15.67 -22.87
C VAL A 231 -29.25 -15.91 -21.53
N ALA A 232 -29.22 -17.16 -21.04
CA ALA A 232 -28.49 -17.50 -19.81
C ALA A 232 -26.98 -17.25 -19.94
N GLY A 233 -26.38 -17.56 -21.10
CA GLY A 233 -24.97 -17.29 -21.40
C GLY A 233 -24.64 -15.79 -21.42
N VAL A 234 -25.50 -14.97 -22.03
CA VAL A 234 -25.32 -13.51 -22.11
C VAL A 234 -25.54 -12.84 -20.74
N VAL A 235 -26.57 -13.24 -19.98
CA VAL A 235 -26.84 -12.73 -18.63
C VAL A 235 -25.72 -13.09 -17.65
N SER A 236 -25.13 -14.28 -17.79
CA SER A 236 -23.96 -14.71 -17.03
C SER A 236 -22.74 -13.82 -17.33
N LYS A 237 -22.47 -13.55 -18.62
CA LYS A 237 -21.37 -12.64 -19.03
C LYS A 237 -21.60 -11.19 -18.59
N ALA A 238 -22.83 -10.68 -18.66
CA ALA A 238 -23.20 -9.35 -18.16
C ALA A 238 -23.06 -9.23 -16.62
N SER A 239 -23.30 -10.32 -15.89
CA SER A 239 -23.07 -10.39 -14.44
C SER A 239 -21.57 -10.39 -14.10
N LEU A 240 -20.74 -11.05 -14.92
CA LEU A 240 -19.28 -11.02 -14.85
C LEU A 240 -18.70 -9.61 -15.14
N THR A 241 -19.25 -8.88 -16.12
CA THR A 241 -18.85 -7.50 -16.39
C THR A 241 -19.31 -6.53 -15.28
N LYS A 242 -20.47 -6.76 -14.66
CA LYS A 242 -20.92 -6.03 -13.43
C LYS A 242 -20.01 -6.28 -12.24
N ALA A 243 -19.51 -7.51 -12.07
CA ALA A 243 -18.50 -7.84 -11.05
C ALA A 243 -17.16 -7.15 -11.33
N LYS A 244 -16.71 -7.11 -12.60
CA LYS A 244 -15.51 -6.36 -13.01
C LYS A 244 -15.68 -4.85 -12.80
N ALA A 245 -16.74 -4.23 -13.33
CA ALA A 245 -16.97 -2.79 -13.24
C ALA A 245 -17.18 -2.29 -11.80
N SER A 246 -17.82 -3.08 -10.92
CA SER A 246 -17.94 -2.75 -9.50
C SER A 246 -16.63 -2.92 -8.73
N ARG A 247 -15.79 -3.91 -9.10
CA ARG A 247 -14.41 -4.05 -8.61
C ARG A 247 -13.55 -2.86 -9.02
N TRP A 248 -13.65 -2.40 -10.27
CA TRP A 248 -12.96 -1.21 -10.77
C TRP A 248 -13.43 0.10 -10.09
N ARG A 249 -14.74 0.29 -9.87
CA ARG A 249 -15.26 1.48 -9.17
C ARG A 249 -14.87 1.54 -7.70
N ARG A 250 -14.76 0.40 -6.99
CA ARG A 250 -14.20 0.36 -5.63
C ARG A 250 -12.71 0.68 -5.61
N ALA A 251 -11.94 0.11 -6.55
CA ALA A 251 -10.52 0.43 -6.72
C ALA A 251 -10.27 1.92 -7.03
N SER A 252 -11.19 2.58 -7.75
CA SER A 252 -11.07 4.02 -8.05
C SER A 252 -11.44 4.95 -6.86
N SER A 253 -12.14 4.47 -5.83
CA SER A 253 -12.48 5.26 -4.64
C SER A 253 -11.43 5.17 -3.51
N GLU A 254 -10.54 4.18 -3.58
CA GLU A 254 -9.38 4.01 -2.70
C GLU A 254 -8.11 4.06 -3.56
N ARG A 255 -7.84 5.21 -4.20
CA ARG A 255 -6.67 5.39 -5.06
C ARG A 255 -5.39 5.43 -4.24
N THR A 256 -4.93 4.25 -3.86
CA THR A 256 -3.65 4.00 -3.23
C THR A 256 -2.58 3.87 -4.29
N ILE A 257 -1.44 4.54 -4.14
CA ILE A 257 -0.34 4.49 -5.11
C ILE A 257 0.68 3.49 -4.59
N GLY A 258 0.84 2.34 -5.26
CA GLY A 258 1.92 1.39 -4.98
C GLY A 258 3.26 1.88 -5.53
N ARG A 259 4.34 1.10 -5.33
CA ARG A 259 5.68 1.48 -5.79
C ARG A 259 5.80 1.52 -7.32
N ALA A 260 5.28 0.51 -8.03
CA ALA A 260 5.20 0.54 -9.49
C ALA A 260 4.31 1.69 -10.01
N ASP A 261 3.19 1.99 -9.33
CA ASP A 261 2.36 3.14 -9.68
C ASP A 261 3.09 4.47 -9.47
N LEU A 262 3.94 4.56 -8.43
CA LEU A 262 4.79 5.73 -8.20
C LEU A 262 5.77 5.91 -9.37
N MET A 263 6.44 4.84 -9.83
CA MET A 263 7.37 4.92 -10.98
C MET A 263 6.67 5.48 -12.23
N ILE A 264 5.50 4.94 -12.60
CA ILE A 264 4.72 5.45 -13.75
C ILE A 264 4.35 6.93 -13.59
N ARG A 265 4.00 7.35 -12.36
CA ARG A 265 3.66 8.75 -12.10
C ARG A 265 4.86 9.66 -12.22
N LEU A 266 6.04 9.22 -11.78
CA LEU A 266 7.28 9.99 -11.93
C LEU A 266 7.62 10.14 -13.42
N ILE A 267 7.52 9.08 -14.21
CA ILE A 267 7.70 9.13 -15.68
C ILE A 267 6.67 10.07 -16.33
N SER A 268 5.40 9.96 -15.95
CA SER A 268 4.35 10.87 -16.42
C SER A 268 4.63 12.34 -16.09
N ILE A 269 5.26 12.61 -14.94
CA ILE A 269 5.67 13.98 -14.54
C ILE A 269 6.85 14.43 -15.39
N ALA A 270 7.85 13.57 -15.63
CA ALA A 270 9.01 13.87 -16.46
C ALA A 270 8.59 14.24 -17.89
N ILE A 271 7.82 13.37 -18.54
CA ILE A 271 7.27 13.59 -19.90
C ILE A 271 6.54 14.94 -19.98
N ARG A 272 5.60 15.19 -19.07
CA ARG A 272 4.81 16.43 -19.11
C ARG A 272 5.63 17.68 -18.82
N LYS A 273 6.70 17.56 -18.03
CA LYS A 273 7.54 18.70 -17.62
C LYS A 273 8.63 19.03 -18.63
N TYR A 274 9.12 18.03 -19.35
CA TYR A 274 10.28 18.15 -20.23
C TYR A 274 9.92 17.86 -21.69
N VAL A 275 9.40 16.67 -21.98
CA VAL A 275 9.07 16.19 -23.34
C VAL A 275 7.97 17.00 -23.99
N VAL A 276 6.79 17.07 -23.38
CA VAL A 276 5.65 17.84 -23.93
C VAL A 276 5.94 19.34 -24.05
N THR A 277 6.91 19.85 -23.29
CA THR A 277 7.34 21.26 -23.37
C THR A 277 8.45 21.50 -24.40
N GLY A 278 8.96 20.46 -25.07
CA GLY A 278 10.07 20.53 -26.03
C GLY A 278 11.41 20.90 -25.40
N LYS A 279 11.62 20.62 -24.10
CA LYS A 279 12.88 20.94 -23.40
C LYS A 279 13.91 19.83 -23.51
N ILE A 280 13.43 18.59 -23.58
CA ILE A 280 14.15 17.33 -23.77
C ILE A 280 13.23 16.51 -24.66
N TYR A 281 13.75 15.80 -25.64
CA TYR A 281 12.93 15.02 -26.57
C TYR A 281 12.78 13.58 -26.08
N ASP A 282 13.91 13.00 -25.67
CA ASP A 282 14.04 11.67 -25.09
C ASP A 282 13.36 11.51 -23.72
N VAL A 283 12.62 10.40 -23.53
CA VAL A 283 11.89 10.14 -22.28
C VAL A 283 12.84 9.72 -21.17
N SER A 284 13.85 8.90 -21.44
CA SER A 284 14.86 8.44 -20.47
C SER A 284 15.65 9.61 -19.85
N GLU A 285 16.17 10.54 -20.66
CA GLU A 285 16.87 11.76 -20.24
C GLU A 285 15.96 12.67 -19.40
N ALA A 286 14.67 12.77 -19.78
CA ALA A 286 13.69 13.54 -19.03
C ALA A 286 13.43 12.93 -17.64
N VAL A 287 13.38 11.60 -17.54
CA VAL A 287 13.22 10.88 -16.27
C VAL A 287 14.46 11.05 -15.40
N GLU A 288 15.66 10.94 -15.96
CA GLU A 288 16.93 11.13 -15.25
C GLU A 288 16.98 12.55 -14.65
N LYS A 289 16.68 13.57 -15.48
CA LYS A 289 16.65 14.97 -15.00
C LYS A 289 15.63 15.18 -13.89
N LEU A 290 14.46 14.54 -13.94
CA LEU A 290 13.48 14.64 -12.86
C LEU A 290 14.02 14.01 -11.57
N LEU A 291 14.55 12.79 -11.63
CA LEU A 291 14.98 12.04 -10.46
C LEU A 291 16.25 12.64 -9.83
N HIS A 292 17.26 12.91 -10.65
CA HIS A 292 18.55 13.42 -10.20
C HIS A 292 18.48 14.91 -9.84
N VAL A 293 18.03 15.76 -10.77
CA VAL A 293 18.14 17.22 -10.60
C VAL A 293 16.97 17.80 -9.81
N ASP A 294 15.73 17.45 -10.16
CA ASP A 294 14.58 18.08 -9.52
C ASP A 294 14.20 17.50 -8.16
N MET A 295 14.51 16.22 -7.94
CA MET A 295 14.11 15.50 -6.73
C MET A 295 15.30 15.31 -5.79
N LEU A 296 16.33 14.56 -6.20
CA LEU A 296 17.43 14.20 -5.32
C LEU A 296 18.18 15.44 -4.79
N LEU A 297 18.59 16.37 -5.68
CA LEU A 297 19.26 17.61 -5.25
C LEU A 297 18.35 18.53 -4.42
N ARG A 298 17.04 18.54 -4.70
CA ARG A 298 16.08 19.43 -4.02
C ARG A 298 15.67 18.93 -2.64
N LEU A 299 15.42 17.63 -2.52
CA LEU A 299 15.06 17.01 -1.24
C LEU A 299 16.27 16.90 -0.31
N GLY A 300 17.48 17.01 -0.88
CA GLY A 300 18.75 16.91 -0.18
C GLY A 300 19.24 15.47 -0.12
N VAL A 301 20.49 15.25 -0.53
CA VAL A 301 21.14 13.92 -0.57
C VAL A 301 21.10 13.23 0.81
N GLY A 302 21.15 14.00 1.90
CA GLY A 302 21.10 13.47 3.28
C GLY A 302 19.69 13.13 3.80
N ARG A 303 18.61 13.46 3.09
CA ARG A 303 17.24 13.22 3.58
C ARG A 303 16.83 11.75 3.53
N PHE A 304 17.44 11.00 2.62
CA PHE A 304 17.21 9.57 2.41
C PHE A 304 18.53 8.82 2.54
N PRO A 305 19.13 8.76 3.74
CA PRO A 305 20.37 8.03 3.95
C PRO A 305 20.18 6.56 3.62
N ASP A 306 21.26 5.90 3.21
CA ASP A 306 21.27 4.47 2.93
C ASP A 306 20.78 3.68 4.16
N PRO A 307 19.65 2.95 4.07
CA PRO A 307 19.17 2.11 5.15
C PRO A 307 20.22 1.11 5.64
N ASP A 308 21.08 0.60 4.76
CA ASP A 308 22.11 -0.39 5.06
C ASP A 308 23.36 0.20 5.72
N ALA A 309 23.55 1.52 5.68
CA ALA A 309 24.67 2.17 6.36
C ALA A 309 24.66 1.85 7.87
N VAL A 310 23.49 1.93 8.51
CA VAL A 310 23.34 1.58 9.93
C VAL A 310 23.66 0.11 10.21
N ARG A 311 23.25 -0.79 9.29
CA ARG A 311 23.52 -2.22 9.42
C ARG A 311 25.01 -2.50 9.43
N ARG A 312 25.71 -1.96 8.44
CA ARG A 312 27.17 -2.14 8.26
C ARG A 312 27.96 -1.49 9.39
N SER A 313 27.53 -0.32 9.87
CA SER A 313 28.27 0.44 10.87
C SER A 313 28.00 0.01 12.31
N PHE A 314 26.79 -0.46 12.63
CA PHE A 314 26.36 -0.61 14.04
C PHE A 314 25.67 -1.92 14.38
N CYS A 315 24.93 -2.56 13.48
CA CYS A 315 24.13 -3.73 13.84
C CYS A 315 24.94 -5.04 13.90
N TYR A 316 25.93 -5.21 13.03
CA TYR A 316 26.69 -6.46 12.88
C TYR A 316 28.14 -6.33 13.34
N THR A 317 28.38 -5.57 14.41
CA THR A 317 29.70 -5.42 15.02
C THR A 317 29.91 -6.44 16.13
N PRO A 318 31.15 -6.88 16.43
CA PRO A 318 31.42 -7.82 17.52
C PRO A 318 30.89 -7.35 18.88
N SER A 319 31.04 -6.05 19.21
CA SER A 319 30.54 -5.48 20.46
C SER A 319 29.01 -5.52 20.54
N MET A 320 28.32 -5.21 19.43
CA MET A 320 26.87 -5.33 19.35
C MET A 320 26.42 -6.78 19.54
N CYS A 321 27.08 -7.75 18.89
CA CYS A 321 26.75 -9.17 19.05
C CYS A 321 26.83 -9.62 20.51
N MET A 322 27.89 -9.24 21.24
CA MET A 322 28.03 -9.59 22.66
C MET A 322 26.87 -9.06 23.52
N VAL A 323 26.43 -7.83 23.26
CA VAL A 323 25.27 -7.24 23.98
C VAL A 323 23.98 -7.97 23.58
N LEU A 324 23.77 -8.22 22.29
CA LEU A 324 22.56 -8.88 21.81
C LEU A 324 22.46 -10.33 22.32
N GLU A 325 23.54 -11.10 22.31
CA GLU A 325 23.58 -12.47 22.85
C GLU A 325 23.21 -12.49 24.34
N ARG A 326 23.74 -11.54 25.12
CA ARG A 326 23.41 -11.40 26.55
C ARG A 326 21.92 -11.15 26.77
N TYR A 327 21.29 -10.33 25.92
CA TYR A 327 19.89 -9.93 26.08
C TYR A 327 18.91 -10.72 25.20
N GLU A 328 19.38 -11.66 24.37
CA GLU A 328 18.55 -12.37 23.39
C GLU A 328 17.32 -13.04 24.02
N PRO A 329 17.43 -13.81 25.13
CA PRO A 329 16.26 -14.43 25.75
C PRO A 329 15.21 -13.42 26.20
N THR A 330 15.65 -12.27 26.70
CA THR A 330 14.77 -11.17 27.12
C THR A 330 14.11 -10.51 25.91
N LEU A 331 14.89 -10.19 24.88
CA LEU A 331 14.40 -9.59 23.64
C LEU A 331 13.37 -10.49 22.95
N ARG A 332 13.59 -11.81 22.91
CA ARG A 332 12.64 -12.78 22.35
C ARG A 332 11.32 -12.77 23.11
N ARG A 333 11.36 -12.81 24.45
CA ARG A 333 10.13 -12.73 25.28
C ARG A 333 9.37 -11.43 25.07
N ILE A 334 10.07 -10.30 24.94
CA ILE A 334 9.45 -9.01 24.61
C ILE A 334 8.81 -9.09 23.22
N PHE A 335 9.53 -9.58 22.21
CA PHE A 335 9.01 -9.73 20.85
C PHE A 335 7.77 -10.60 20.82
N ASP A 336 7.82 -11.80 21.42
CA ASP A 336 6.69 -12.74 21.43
C ASP A 336 5.46 -12.12 22.10
N ALA A 337 5.65 -11.39 23.21
CA ALA A 337 4.56 -10.70 23.89
C ALA A 337 3.94 -9.58 23.05
N VAL A 338 4.74 -8.82 22.30
CA VAL A 338 4.28 -7.72 21.43
C VAL A 338 3.68 -8.23 20.13
N ALA A 339 4.27 -9.27 19.55
CA ALA A 339 3.81 -9.96 18.35
C ALA A 339 2.61 -10.89 18.64
N GLN A 340 2.30 -11.13 19.92
CA GLN A 340 1.23 -12.01 20.39
C GLN A 340 1.43 -13.45 19.94
N GLY A 341 2.66 -13.96 20.07
CA GLY A 341 3.08 -15.29 19.65
C GLY A 341 3.16 -15.50 18.13
N LYS A 342 3.01 -14.44 17.34
CA LYS A 342 3.17 -14.50 15.87
C LYS A 342 4.65 -14.39 15.50
N PRO A 343 5.08 -15.01 14.38
CA PRO A 343 6.47 -14.95 13.94
C PRO A 343 6.91 -13.56 13.46
N THR A 344 5.95 -12.65 13.23
CA THR A 344 6.19 -11.31 12.71
C THR A 344 5.29 -10.28 13.40
N MET A 345 5.80 -9.06 13.54
CA MET A 345 5.15 -7.97 14.22
C MET A 345 4.77 -6.84 13.24
N PRO A 346 3.49 -6.43 13.16
CA PRO A 346 3.08 -5.31 12.32
C PRO A 346 3.50 -3.95 12.91
N LEU A 347 3.60 -2.91 12.05
CA LEU A 347 3.96 -1.53 12.43
C LEU A 347 3.10 -1.00 13.60
N ASP A 348 1.83 -1.34 13.55
CA ASP A 348 0.84 -1.00 14.57
C ASP A 348 1.21 -1.55 15.96
N SER A 349 1.71 -2.78 16.04
CA SER A 349 2.13 -3.39 17.32
C SER A 349 3.42 -2.74 17.81
N TRP A 350 4.36 -2.50 16.89
CA TRP A 350 5.62 -1.81 17.17
C TRP A 350 5.43 -0.41 17.77
N LEU A 351 4.63 0.45 17.11
CA LEU A 351 4.36 1.80 17.61
C LEU A 351 3.63 1.78 18.96
N SER A 352 2.75 0.80 19.17
CA SER A 352 2.13 0.58 20.49
C SER A 352 3.14 0.28 21.57
N PHE A 353 4.05 -0.65 21.25
CA PHE A 353 5.08 -1.09 22.16
C PHE A 353 5.96 0.08 22.58
N LEU A 354 6.52 0.82 21.63
CA LEU A 354 7.34 1.99 21.92
C LEU A 354 6.58 3.09 22.67
N GLY A 355 5.29 3.26 22.38
CA GLY A 355 4.42 4.17 23.12
C GLY A 355 4.26 3.78 24.59
N VAL A 356 4.03 2.50 24.88
CA VAL A 356 3.92 2.00 26.28
C VAL A 356 5.27 2.04 27.00
N MET A 357 6.36 1.81 26.27
CA MET A 357 7.72 1.98 26.77
C MET A 357 8.11 3.44 27.00
N GLN A 358 7.29 4.40 26.54
CA GLN A 358 7.59 5.83 26.54
C GLN A 358 8.87 6.19 25.77
N PHE A 359 9.19 5.40 24.75
CA PHE A 359 10.32 5.68 23.86
C PHE A 359 9.97 6.70 22.78
N ILE A 360 8.68 6.89 22.50
CA ILE A 360 8.18 7.98 21.66
C ILE A 360 8.00 9.23 22.54
N GLY A 361 8.69 10.31 22.21
CA GLY A 361 8.75 11.54 22.99
C GLY A 361 9.18 12.75 22.16
N LYS A 362 9.77 13.77 22.81
CA LYS A 362 10.31 14.95 22.11
C LYS A 362 11.54 14.62 21.26
N ASP A 363 12.33 13.65 21.68
CA ASP A 363 13.60 13.25 21.06
C ASP A 363 13.43 12.18 19.96
N VAL A 364 12.44 11.29 20.11
CA VAL A 364 12.08 10.30 19.07
C VAL A 364 10.60 10.43 18.76
N SER A 365 10.27 10.92 17.57
CA SER A 365 8.88 11.04 17.16
C SER A 365 8.29 9.68 16.78
N ALA A 366 6.96 9.58 16.74
CA ALA A 366 6.28 8.40 16.20
C ALA A 366 6.67 8.13 14.73
N HIS A 367 7.00 9.19 14.00
CA HIS A 367 7.45 9.10 12.62
C HIS A 367 8.86 8.48 12.53
N ASP A 368 9.79 8.89 13.40
CA ASP A 368 11.14 8.30 13.46
C ASP A 368 11.07 6.83 13.86
N ALA A 369 10.24 6.49 14.86
CA ALA A 369 9.96 5.10 15.23
C ALA A 369 9.41 4.27 14.06
N ALA A 370 8.52 4.85 13.25
CA ALA A 370 7.96 4.18 12.08
C ALA A 370 8.99 4.05 10.94
N ARG A 371 9.91 5.01 10.78
CA ARG A 371 11.05 4.85 9.86
C ARG A 371 12.01 3.75 10.34
N SER A 372 12.34 3.68 11.63
CA SER A 372 13.15 2.58 12.21
C SER A 372 12.53 1.23 11.90
N PHE A 373 11.21 1.10 12.07
CA PHE A 373 10.49 -0.09 11.65
C PHE A 373 10.66 -0.36 10.17
N ALA A 374 10.34 0.62 9.32
CA ALA A 374 10.25 0.41 7.88
C ALA A 374 11.58 0.00 7.26
N TRP A 375 12.69 0.47 7.83
CA TRP A 375 14.04 0.21 7.34
C TRP A 375 14.65 -1.06 7.89
N SER A 376 14.06 -1.65 8.94
CA SER A 376 14.47 -2.94 9.50
C SER A 376 13.67 -4.14 8.99
N ARG A 377 12.79 -3.92 8.01
CA ARG A 377 12.04 -5.00 7.36
C ARG A 377 12.91 -5.77 6.37
N MET A 378 12.51 -7.01 6.10
CA MET A 378 13.08 -7.77 5.01
C MET A 378 12.65 -7.17 3.67
N VAL A 379 13.62 -6.96 2.78
CA VAL A 379 13.37 -6.71 1.37
C VAL A 379 12.99 -8.03 0.71
N VAL A 380 11.86 -8.06 -0.01
CA VAL A 380 11.45 -9.26 -0.77
C VAL A 380 11.40 -8.94 -2.25
N VAL A 381 11.69 -9.95 -3.07
CA VAL A 381 11.60 -9.84 -4.53
C VAL A 381 10.14 -9.64 -4.96
N HIS A 382 9.21 -10.41 -4.40
CA HIS A 382 7.81 -10.40 -4.82
C HIS A 382 6.85 -9.95 -3.71
N GLY A 383 6.78 -8.63 -3.49
CA GLY A 383 5.98 -8.00 -2.43
C GLY A 383 4.47 -8.19 -2.56
N SER A 384 3.94 -8.47 -3.76
CA SER A 384 2.51 -8.70 -3.98
C SER A 384 2.04 -10.11 -3.64
N SER A 385 2.95 -11.08 -3.44
CA SER A 385 2.55 -12.39 -2.92
C SER A 385 2.06 -12.27 -1.48
N SER A 386 1.19 -13.17 -1.02
CA SER A 386 0.70 -13.15 0.37
C SER A 386 1.85 -13.23 1.39
N LYS A 387 2.83 -14.11 1.15
CA LYS A 387 4.04 -14.25 1.99
C LYS A 387 4.95 -13.04 1.88
N GLY A 388 5.17 -12.52 0.67
CA GLY A 388 5.99 -11.33 0.43
C GLY A 388 5.40 -10.10 1.10
N ALA A 389 4.09 -9.89 1.00
CA ALA A 389 3.38 -8.78 1.64
C ALA A 389 3.51 -8.82 3.16
N ILE A 390 3.48 -10.00 3.79
CA ILE A 390 3.72 -10.12 5.24
C ILE A 390 5.15 -9.68 5.58
N LYS A 391 6.16 -10.22 4.90
CA LYS A 391 7.57 -9.87 5.13
C LYS A 391 7.88 -8.40 4.84
N GLU A 392 7.26 -7.82 3.82
CA GLU A 392 7.40 -6.41 3.48
C GLU A 392 6.65 -5.48 4.42
N ASN A 393 5.70 -5.92 5.24
CA ASN A 393 4.91 -5.02 6.09
C ASN A 393 5.02 -5.34 7.58
N GLN A 394 5.78 -6.36 7.95
CA GLN A 394 5.95 -6.82 9.32
C GLN A 394 7.42 -7.11 9.61
N LEU A 395 7.83 -6.94 10.86
CA LEU A 395 9.17 -7.26 11.32
C LEU A 395 9.25 -8.70 11.81
N PRO A 396 10.18 -9.53 11.33
CA PRO A 396 10.61 -10.71 12.08
C PRO A 396 11.40 -10.28 13.34
N PHE A 397 11.83 -11.24 14.14
CA PHE A 397 12.59 -10.97 15.37
C PHE A 397 13.87 -10.18 15.10
N GLU A 398 14.64 -10.55 14.07
CA GLU A 398 15.89 -9.89 13.70
C GLU A 398 15.64 -8.43 13.31
N GLY A 399 14.55 -8.19 12.55
CA GLY A 399 14.12 -6.85 12.19
C GLY A 399 13.63 -6.02 13.39
N PHE A 400 13.03 -6.66 14.39
CA PHE A 400 12.68 -5.99 15.65
C PHE A 400 13.92 -5.53 16.42
N VAL A 401 14.94 -6.37 16.52
CA VAL A 401 16.21 -6.02 17.18
C VAL A 401 16.90 -4.89 16.43
N GLU A 402 16.97 -4.95 15.10
CA GLU A 402 17.54 -3.90 14.28
C GLU A 402 16.77 -2.56 14.43
N ALA A 403 15.44 -2.61 14.47
CA ALA A 403 14.61 -1.44 14.69
C ALA A 403 14.86 -0.82 16.07
N LEU A 404 15.12 -1.63 17.11
CA LEU A 404 15.50 -1.15 18.43
C LEU A 404 16.87 -0.48 18.46
N ILE A 405 17.85 -1.02 17.71
CA ILE A 405 19.17 -0.37 17.56
C ILE A 405 19.01 1.00 16.88
N ARG A 406 18.18 1.09 15.84
CA ARG A 406 17.87 2.39 15.21
C ARG A 406 17.21 3.36 16.18
N VAL A 407 16.30 2.89 17.02
CA VAL A 407 15.69 3.72 18.07
C VAL A 407 16.72 4.13 19.13
N SER A 408 17.65 3.25 19.52
CA SER A 408 18.68 3.59 20.52
C SER A 408 19.65 4.66 20.02
N ILE A 409 19.93 4.70 18.72
CA ILE A 409 20.73 5.76 18.06
C ILE A 409 20.04 7.12 18.18
N LEU A 410 18.71 7.17 18.02
CA LEU A 410 17.92 8.40 17.99
C LEU A 410 17.56 8.91 19.39
N LYS A 411 17.28 7.99 20.32
CA LYS A 411 16.84 8.29 21.67
C LYS A 411 17.92 9.04 22.44
N ALA A 412 17.57 10.19 23.02
CA ALA A 412 18.39 10.87 24.00
C ALA A 412 18.55 9.96 25.23
N LEU A 413 19.73 9.37 25.35
CA LEU A 413 20.15 8.49 26.45
C LEU A 413 21.41 9.10 27.09
N PRO A 414 21.60 8.92 28.41
CA PRO A 414 22.79 9.40 29.10
C PRO A 414 24.04 8.64 28.66
N THR A 415 25.22 9.25 28.85
CA THR A 415 26.50 8.54 28.86
C THR A 415 26.69 7.83 30.21
N LEU A 416 27.70 6.97 30.29
CA LEU A 416 28.10 6.39 31.57
C LEU A 416 28.59 7.46 32.54
N GLU A 417 29.33 8.46 32.02
CA GLU A 417 29.78 9.62 32.80
C GLU A 417 28.60 10.39 33.40
N ASP A 418 27.53 10.65 32.63
CA ASP A 418 26.33 11.32 33.13
C ASP A 418 25.70 10.53 34.31
N ILE A 419 25.68 9.19 34.23
CA ILE A 419 25.12 8.31 35.27
C ILE A 419 26.00 8.32 36.53
N ASP A 420 27.32 8.24 36.34
CA ASP A 420 28.30 8.22 37.42
C ASP A 420 28.34 9.56 38.17
N GLU A 421 28.31 10.69 37.45
CA GLU A 421 28.29 12.03 38.03
C GLU A 421 27.03 12.33 38.84
N ASP A 422 25.87 11.83 38.40
CA ASP A 422 24.61 11.91 39.16
C ASP A 422 24.59 10.95 40.38
N GLY A 423 25.55 10.02 40.47
CA GLY A 423 25.57 8.97 41.48
C GLY A 423 24.38 8.01 41.37
N SER A 424 23.87 7.82 40.15
CA SER A 424 22.83 6.84 39.85
C SER A 424 23.45 5.47 39.65
N VAL A 425 22.78 4.40 40.08
CA VAL A 425 23.31 3.03 39.95
C VAL A 425 23.22 2.53 38.50
N ASP A 426 22.20 2.97 37.77
CA ASP A 426 22.00 2.62 36.37
C ASP A 426 21.14 3.67 35.63
N VAL A 427 20.93 3.43 34.33
CA VAL A 427 20.11 4.28 33.48
C VAL A 427 18.65 4.37 33.94
N VAL A 428 18.12 3.34 34.61
CA VAL A 428 16.73 3.34 35.07
C VAL A 428 16.57 4.32 36.22
N GLU A 429 17.50 4.31 37.17
CA GLU A 429 17.52 5.26 38.27
C GLU A 429 17.75 6.69 37.78
N TYR A 430 18.76 6.88 36.91
CA TYR A 430 19.08 8.19 36.34
C TYR A 430 17.87 8.82 35.62
N MET A 431 17.27 8.08 34.68
CA MET A 431 16.10 8.56 33.95
C MET A 431 14.86 8.70 34.86
N GLY A 432 14.79 7.95 35.97
CA GLY A 432 13.71 8.04 36.95
C GLY A 432 13.77 9.30 37.82
N ARG A 433 14.97 9.83 38.08
CA ARG A 433 15.18 11.10 38.80
C ARG A 433 14.84 12.31 37.93
N MET A 434 14.97 12.20 36.61
CA MET A 434 14.54 13.25 35.68
C MET A 434 13.02 13.34 35.61
N THR A 435 12.45 14.39 36.22
CA THR A 435 11.00 14.58 36.20
C THR A 435 10.55 15.09 34.82
N PRO A 436 9.62 14.40 34.12
CA PRO A 436 9.11 14.86 32.84
C PRO A 436 8.48 16.26 32.95
N GLY A 437 8.86 17.16 32.05
CA GLY A 437 8.32 18.53 31.98
C GLY A 437 9.10 19.58 32.76
N GLN A 438 10.13 19.18 33.52
CA GLN A 438 11.13 20.14 34.00
C GLN A 438 12.01 20.62 32.84
N MET A 439 12.47 21.86 32.94
CA MET A 439 13.29 22.52 31.91
C MET A 439 14.55 21.70 31.59
N VAL A 440 15.24 21.23 32.64
CA VAL A 440 16.45 20.39 32.56
C VAL A 440 16.22 19.13 31.73
N HIS A 441 15.06 18.47 31.89
CA HIS A 441 14.73 17.28 31.09
C HIS A 441 14.49 17.63 29.61
N SER A 442 13.83 18.77 29.31
CA SER A 442 13.63 19.20 27.93
C SER A 442 14.94 19.54 27.23
N GLU A 443 15.82 20.27 27.92
CA GLU A 443 17.15 20.64 27.44
C GLU A 443 18.01 19.40 27.19
N PHE A 444 18.00 18.43 28.11
CA PHE A 444 18.69 17.15 27.94
C PHE A 444 18.23 16.43 26.66
N LEU A 445 16.92 16.32 26.45
CA LEU A 445 16.36 15.66 25.26
C LEU A 445 16.78 16.38 23.96
N GLU A 446 16.71 17.71 23.92
CA GLU A 446 17.06 18.49 22.74
C GLU A 446 18.57 18.43 22.43
N LEU A 447 19.41 18.46 23.45
CA LEU A 447 20.87 18.38 23.30
C LEU A 447 21.30 17.01 22.75
N ARG A 448 20.73 15.93 23.29
CA ARG A 448 21.17 14.55 23.04
C ARG A 448 20.40 13.83 21.94
N ALA A 449 19.24 14.33 21.50
CA ALA A 449 18.51 13.75 20.37
C ALA A 449 19.38 13.77 19.10
N ALA A 450 19.48 12.63 18.42
CA ALA A 450 20.13 12.57 17.12
C ALA A 450 19.08 12.73 16.01
N PRO A 451 19.30 13.62 15.02
CA PRO A 451 18.40 13.73 13.90
C PRO A 451 18.45 12.47 13.04
N TRP A 452 17.37 12.20 12.34
CA TRP A 452 17.28 11.03 11.48
C TRP A 452 18.31 11.08 10.35
N GLY A 453 19.10 10.03 10.24
CA GLY A 453 20.05 9.85 9.13
C GLY A 453 21.44 10.40 9.36
N GLU A 454 21.64 11.14 10.44
CA GLU A 454 22.97 11.54 10.86
C GLU A 454 23.63 10.45 11.71
N PRO A 455 24.97 10.40 11.75
CA PRO A 455 25.68 9.51 12.64
C PRO A 455 25.28 9.76 14.12
N PRO A 456 25.33 8.73 14.97
CA PRO A 456 25.03 8.89 16.39
C PRO A 456 25.95 9.95 17.01
N LYS A 457 25.35 10.91 17.74
CA LYS A 457 26.11 11.95 18.46
C LYS A 457 27.05 11.39 19.52
N LEU A 458 26.67 10.27 20.13
CA LEU A 458 27.44 9.60 21.17
C LEU A 458 28.07 8.32 20.63
N PRO A 459 29.32 8.01 21.00
CA PRO A 459 29.94 6.74 20.67
C PRO A 459 29.24 5.57 21.38
N HIS A 460 29.59 4.33 21.00
CA HIS A 460 29.11 3.08 21.64
C HIS A 460 27.60 2.83 21.55
N VAL A 461 27.10 2.58 20.33
CA VAL A 461 25.70 2.21 20.07
C VAL A 461 25.28 0.93 20.82
N ASP A 462 26.23 0.03 21.06
CA ASP A 462 26.11 -1.19 21.86
C ASP A 462 25.70 -0.90 23.32
N LEU A 463 26.30 0.09 23.97
CA LEU A 463 25.89 0.51 25.32
C LEU A 463 24.48 1.13 25.31
N ARG A 464 24.15 1.88 24.25
CA ARG A 464 22.85 2.54 24.12
C ARG A 464 21.70 1.56 23.95
N ILE A 465 21.89 0.48 23.18
CA ILE A 465 20.87 -0.56 23.07
C ILE A 465 20.71 -1.30 24.40
N GLU A 466 21.80 -1.56 25.14
CA GLU A 466 21.72 -2.15 26.48
C GLU A 466 20.88 -1.28 27.42
N MET A 467 21.15 0.03 27.46
CA MET A 467 20.36 0.98 28.24
C MET A 467 18.89 0.97 27.86
N LEU A 468 18.60 0.97 26.55
CA LEU A 468 17.22 0.93 26.04
C LEU A 468 16.49 -0.35 26.45
N VAL A 469 17.15 -1.52 26.40
CA VAL A 469 16.57 -2.78 26.85
C VAL A 469 16.29 -2.76 28.35
N ARG A 470 17.21 -2.26 29.18
CA ARG A 470 17.01 -2.12 30.63
C ARG A 470 15.80 -1.23 30.96
N LEU A 471 15.69 -0.09 30.27
CA LEU A 471 14.52 0.80 30.39
C LEU A 471 13.22 0.10 30.00
N ALA A 472 13.23 -0.67 28.90
CA ALA A 472 12.06 -1.42 28.46
C ALA A 472 11.62 -2.46 29.50
N VAL A 473 12.56 -3.26 30.03
CA VAL A 473 12.27 -4.26 31.06
C VAL A 473 11.70 -3.61 32.32
N ASN A 474 12.31 -2.53 32.80
CA ASN A 474 11.78 -1.81 33.96
C ASN A 474 10.35 -1.30 33.71
N ARG A 475 10.10 -0.76 32.51
CA ARG A 475 8.77 -0.26 32.17
C ARG A 475 7.73 -1.37 32.09
N ILE A 476 8.10 -2.54 31.56
CA ILE A 476 7.23 -3.74 31.58
C ILE A 476 6.92 -4.14 33.03
N ARG A 477 7.90 -4.18 33.93
CA ARG A 477 7.67 -4.48 35.36
C ARG A 477 6.67 -3.53 35.99
N LEU A 478 6.82 -2.22 35.75
CA LEU A 478 5.89 -1.21 36.26
C LEU A 478 4.46 -1.42 35.74
N VAL A 479 4.32 -1.75 34.45
CA VAL A 479 3.01 -2.06 33.85
C VAL A 479 2.38 -3.31 34.47
N LEU A 480 3.16 -4.36 34.70
CA LEU A 480 2.68 -5.60 35.32
C LEU A 480 2.33 -5.42 36.80
N LYS A 481 3.10 -4.61 37.54
CA LYS A 481 2.80 -4.26 38.94
C LYS A 481 1.52 -3.43 39.05
N ALA A 482 1.33 -2.46 38.16
CA ALA A 482 0.07 -1.71 38.08
C ALA A 482 -1.12 -2.62 37.73
N ARG A 483 -0.87 -3.73 37.01
CA ARG A 483 -1.88 -4.76 36.74
C ARG A 483 -2.27 -5.53 37.99
N SER A 484 -1.29 -6.04 38.73
CA SER A 484 -1.52 -6.82 39.94
C SER A 484 -2.18 -5.99 41.03
N SER A 485 -1.91 -4.68 41.10
CA SER A 485 -2.54 -3.75 42.05
C SER A 485 -3.94 -3.24 41.65
N GLY A 486 -4.48 -3.66 40.50
CA GLY A 486 -5.78 -3.17 40.01
C GLY A 486 -5.77 -1.72 39.51
N GLN A 487 -4.61 -1.08 39.40
CA GLN A 487 -4.43 0.29 38.88
C GLN A 487 -4.29 0.34 37.34
N LEU A 488 -4.59 -0.77 36.67
CA LEU A 488 -4.35 -1.05 35.24
C LEU A 488 -5.09 -0.12 34.27
N GLU A 489 -6.16 0.57 34.73
CA GLU A 489 -6.88 1.53 33.90
C GLU A 489 -5.90 2.49 33.20
N THR A 490 -4.80 2.89 33.85
CA THR A 490 -3.77 3.80 33.31
C THR A 490 -2.86 3.20 32.22
N ALA A 491 -2.70 1.87 32.16
CA ALA A 491 -1.77 1.18 31.24
C ALA A 491 -2.45 0.68 29.95
N ARG A 492 -3.78 0.65 29.92
CA ARG A 492 -4.54 0.24 28.74
C ARG A 492 -4.48 1.35 27.67
N VAL A 493 -4.08 0.98 26.46
CA VAL A 493 -4.04 1.91 25.32
C VAL A 493 -5.26 1.66 24.45
N SER A 494 -6.11 2.66 24.34
CA SER A 494 -7.24 2.64 23.40
C SER A 494 -6.73 2.61 21.96
N LYS A 495 -7.20 1.67 21.14
CA LYS A 495 -6.91 1.61 19.71
C LYS A 495 -8.09 2.15 18.92
N TRP A 496 -7.81 3.08 18.02
CA TRP A 496 -8.75 3.60 17.04
C TRP A 496 -8.28 3.23 15.63
N ARG A 497 -9.22 3.12 14.70
CA ARG A 497 -8.94 2.84 13.28
C ARG A 497 -9.80 3.74 12.41
N LYS A 498 -9.19 4.32 11.38
CA LYS A 498 -9.90 5.07 10.33
C LYS A 498 -10.80 4.12 9.52
N VAL A 499 -12.10 4.43 9.45
CA VAL A 499 -13.13 3.64 8.73
C VAL A 499 -13.47 4.27 7.37
N GLY A 500 -13.12 5.55 7.19
CA GLY A 500 -13.32 6.29 5.93
C GLY A 500 -14.51 7.25 6.01
N ARG A 501 -15.01 7.69 4.85
CA ARG A 501 -16.02 8.77 4.76
C ARG A 501 -17.45 8.30 5.04
N LYS A 502 -17.72 7.00 4.93
CA LYS A 502 -19.05 6.44 5.18
C LYS A 502 -19.21 6.21 6.68
N LYS A 503 -20.30 6.74 7.23
CA LYS A 503 -20.69 6.50 8.62
C LYS A 503 -20.82 4.99 8.88
N PRO A 504 -20.18 4.44 9.92
CA PRO A 504 -20.36 3.03 10.30
C PRO A 504 -21.83 2.70 10.54
N THR A 505 -22.25 1.51 10.09
CA THR A 505 -23.64 1.05 10.25
C THR A 505 -23.94 0.46 11.64
N ALA A 506 -22.90 0.22 12.44
CA ALA A 506 -23.00 -0.35 13.78
C ALA A 506 -22.07 0.38 14.76
N GLY A 507 -22.45 0.37 16.04
CA GLY A 507 -21.74 1.05 17.13
C GLY A 507 -22.38 2.37 17.56
N GLY A 508 -22.01 2.86 18.75
CA GLY A 508 -22.44 4.17 19.24
C GLY A 508 -21.56 5.29 18.67
N GLU A 509 -22.15 6.40 18.26
CA GLU A 509 -21.40 7.59 17.87
C GLU A 509 -21.05 8.43 19.10
N ILE A 510 -19.78 8.76 19.28
CA ILE A 510 -19.30 9.73 20.26
C ILE A 510 -19.02 11.04 19.55
N VAL A 511 -19.57 12.12 20.10
CA VAL A 511 -19.25 13.49 19.66
C VAL A 511 -18.32 14.11 20.70
N ASN A 512 -17.03 14.20 20.38
CA ASN A 512 -16.03 14.77 21.27
C ASN A 512 -14.96 15.54 20.47
N LYS A 513 -15.02 16.88 20.51
CA LYS A 513 -14.13 17.73 19.70
C LYS A 513 -12.65 17.57 20.06
N ALA A 514 -12.32 17.37 21.35
CA ALA A 514 -10.94 17.20 21.80
C ALA A 514 -10.37 15.86 21.32
N LEU A 515 -11.12 14.76 21.49
CA LEU A 515 -10.74 13.45 20.96
C LEU A 515 -10.66 13.47 19.44
N ALA A 516 -11.59 14.12 18.73
CA ALA A 516 -11.56 14.25 17.29
C ALA A 516 -10.28 14.97 16.81
N SER A 517 -9.92 16.08 17.47
CA SER A 517 -8.66 16.79 17.20
C SER A 517 -7.45 15.92 17.52
N GLY A 518 -7.48 15.15 18.61
CA GLY A 518 -6.43 14.20 18.97
C GLY A 518 -6.29 13.09 17.92
N LEU A 519 -7.40 12.60 17.37
CA LEU A 519 -7.44 11.53 16.37
C LEU A 519 -6.87 11.95 15.00
N CYS A 520 -6.88 13.25 14.70
CA CYS A 520 -6.12 13.79 13.57
C CYS A 520 -4.61 13.57 13.73
N ALA A 521 -4.10 13.57 14.97
CA ALA A 521 -2.68 13.46 15.27
C ALA A 521 -2.23 12.03 15.56
N LYS A 522 -3.03 11.24 16.28
CA LYS A 522 -2.71 9.86 16.64
C LYS A 522 -3.95 8.98 16.83
N LEU A 523 -3.81 7.69 16.56
CA LEU A 523 -4.91 6.72 16.67
C LEU A 523 -4.93 5.95 17.99
N ARG A 524 -4.11 6.35 18.94
CA ARG A 524 -3.92 5.63 20.19
C ARG A 524 -3.80 6.59 21.36
N PHE A 525 -4.55 6.31 22.41
CA PHE A 525 -4.58 7.15 23.60
C PHE A 525 -4.48 6.29 24.85
N THR A 526 -3.66 6.74 25.79
CA THR A 526 -3.70 6.20 27.15
C THR A 526 -5.03 6.59 27.81
N ARG A 527 -5.40 5.88 28.87
CA ARG A 527 -6.58 6.25 29.66
C ARG A 527 -6.51 7.69 30.20
N ALA A 528 -5.35 8.11 30.70
CA ALA A 528 -5.15 9.47 31.19
C ALA A 528 -5.41 10.54 30.09
N GLU A 529 -5.06 10.25 28.84
CA GLU A 529 -5.36 11.14 27.71
C GLU A 529 -6.84 11.16 27.37
N LEU A 530 -7.49 9.99 27.36
CA LEU A 530 -8.94 9.89 27.19
C LEU A 530 -9.71 10.61 28.30
N ASP A 531 -9.23 10.53 29.54
CA ASP A 531 -9.80 11.24 30.69
C ASP A 531 -9.68 12.75 30.53
N ARG A 532 -8.53 13.25 30.04
CA ARG A 532 -8.36 14.68 29.70
C ARG A 532 -9.36 15.13 28.63
N PHE A 533 -9.70 14.24 27.70
CA PHE A 533 -10.74 14.51 26.70
C PHE A 533 -12.16 14.31 27.23
N LYS A 534 -12.33 13.83 28.47
CA LYS A 534 -13.64 13.46 29.06
C LYS A 534 -14.36 12.37 28.27
N VAL A 535 -13.59 11.39 27.77
CA VAL A 535 -14.13 10.22 27.07
C VAL A 535 -14.59 9.18 28.10
N PRO A 536 -15.78 8.55 27.93
CA PRO A 536 -16.31 7.58 28.90
C PRO A 536 -15.30 6.48 29.28
N GLN A 537 -15.41 5.98 30.52
CA GLN A 537 -14.59 4.87 31.01
C GLN A 537 -14.77 3.61 30.16
N GLU A 538 -16.02 3.28 29.87
CA GLU A 538 -16.37 2.11 29.08
C GLU A 538 -16.66 2.49 27.63
N LEU A 539 -15.64 2.37 26.77
CA LEU A 539 -15.84 2.36 25.33
C LEU A 539 -16.15 0.94 24.86
N LYS A 540 -17.31 0.76 24.22
CA LYS A 540 -17.65 -0.52 23.58
C LYS A 540 -16.94 -0.63 22.23
N ALA A 541 -16.41 -1.81 21.89
CA ALA A 541 -15.86 -2.04 20.55
C ALA A 541 -16.90 -1.70 19.47
N GLY A 542 -16.47 -1.00 18.41
CA GLY A 542 -17.36 -0.49 17.36
C GLY A 542 -17.90 0.91 17.59
N THR A 543 -17.74 1.48 18.80
CA THR A 543 -17.99 2.92 19.03
C THR A 543 -17.19 3.76 18.04
N PHE A 544 -17.76 4.81 17.47
CA PHE A 544 -17.09 5.60 16.44
C PHE A 544 -17.25 7.10 16.67
N ILE A 545 -16.41 7.89 16.01
CA ILE A 545 -16.39 9.35 16.08
C ILE A 545 -16.10 9.93 14.70
N GLN A 546 -16.79 11.01 14.34
CA GLN A 546 -16.50 11.76 13.13
C GLN A 546 -15.36 12.75 13.38
N VAL A 547 -14.37 12.73 12.49
CA VAL A 547 -13.20 13.62 12.49
C VAL A 547 -13.09 14.25 11.10
N GLY A 548 -13.51 15.51 10.99
CA GLY A 548 -13.64 16.18 9.70
C GLY A 548 -14.62 15.45 8.77
N SER A 549 -14.13 14.99 7.61
CA SER A 549 -14.95 14.28 6.61
C SER A 549 -14.95 12.76 6.77
N GLU A 550 -14.30 12.23 7.80
CA GLU A 550 -14.06 10.81 7.97
C GLU A 550 -14.49 10.31 9.36
N TYR A 551 -14.69 9.00 9.46
CA TYR A 551 -15.08 8.32 10.69
C TYR A 551 -13.95 7.44 11.18
N PHE A 552 -13.79 7.39 12.51
CA PHE A 552 -12.84 6.56 13.22
C PHE A 552 -13.60 5.67 14.18
N ALA A 553 -13.31 4.37 14.17
CA ALA A 553 -13.91 3.40 15.09
C ALA A 553 -12.91 2.95 16.15
N TYR A 554 -13.38 2.91 17.38
CA TYR A 554 -12.72 2.29 18.50
C TYR A 554 -12.69 0.77 18.33
N VAL A 555 -11.48 0.22 18.32
CA VAL A 555 -11.21 -1.20 18.11
C VAL A 555 -11.20 -1.95 19.43
N GLY A 556 -10.83 -1.30 20.53
CA GLY A 556 -10.69 -1.91 21.84
C GLY A 556 -9.47 -1.40 22.62
N LEU A 557 -9.26 -1.95 23.80
CA LEU A 557 -8.03 -1.76 24.57
C LEU A 557 -7.01 -2.77 24.09
N ILE A 558 -5.80 -2.30 23.80
CA ILE A 558 -4.65 -3.19 23.70
C ILE A 558 -4.06 -3.29 25.10
N GLU A 559 -3.88 -4.53 25.55
CA GLU A 559 -3.06 -4.88 26.71
C GLU A 559 -1.77 -5.54 26.21
N PRO A 560 -0.71 -4.74 25.94
CA PRO A 560 0.60 -5.32 25.69
C PRO A 560 1.01 -6.16 26.90
N PHE A 561 1.75 -7.25 26.67
CA PHE A 561 2.26 -8.11 27.74
C PHE A 561 1.21 -8.86 28.56
N ARG A 562 -0.02 -9.03 28.03
CA ARG A 562 -1.06 -9.85 28.69
C ARG A 562 -0.57 -11.27 29.04
N GLN A 563 0.31 -11.82 28.22
CA GLN A 563 0.87 -13.16 28.38
C GLN A 563 1.99 -13.25 29.44
N LEU A 564 2.56 -12.12 29.86
CA LEU A 564 3.65 -12.11 30.84
C LEU A 564 3.11 -11.91 32.25
N SER A 565 3.69 -12.59 33.23
CA SER A 565 3.49 -12.40 34.67
C SER A 565 4.61 -11.55 35.28
N GLU A 566 4.32 -10.94 36.43
CA GLU A 566 5.31 -10.14 37.15
C GLU A 566 6.52 -10.98 37.58
N GLN A 567 6.28 -12.22 38.03
CA GLN A 567 7.31 -13.17 38.42
C GLN A 567 8.24 -13.52 37.25
N GLU A 568 7.68 -13.83 36.07
CA GLU A 568 8.49 -14.13 34.88
C GLU A 568 9.44 -12.99 34.52
N VAL A 569 9.03 -11.73 34.67
CA VAL A 569 9.86 -10.56 34.33
C VAL A 569 10.87 -10.22 35.44
N GLN A 570 10.60 -10.61 36.70
CA GLN A 570 11.60 -10.53 37.77
C GLN A 570 12.75 -11.51 37.52
N GLU A 571 12.44 -12.70 36.98
CA GLU A 571 13.42 -13.73 36.59
C GLU A 571 14.20 -13.39 35.31
N TRP A 572 13.85 -12.31 34.61
CA TRP A 572 14.68 -11.79 33.52
C TRP A 572 15.96 -11.23 34.15
N HIS A 573 16.94 -12.12 34.34
CA HIS A 573 18.26 -11.82 34.84
C HIS A 573 18.93 -10.82 33.91
N ILE A 574 18.80 -9.54 34.25
CA ILE A 574 19.77 -8.55 33.84
C ILE A 574 20.95 -8.79 34.77
N SER A 575 21.85 -9.68 34.36
CA SER A 575 23.14 -9.83 35.04
C SER A 575 23.68 -8.42 35.31
N LYS A 576 24.01 -8.11 36.57
CA LYS A 576 24.77 -6.90 36.91
C LYS A 576 26.19 -7.09 36.35
N ALA A 577 26.33 -7.09 35.03
CA ALA A 577 27.60 -6.93 34.38
C ALA A 577 28.00 -5.47 34.66
N ARG A 578 29.00 -5.33 35.54
CA ARG A 578 29.78 -4.11 35.68
C ARG A 578 30.60 -3.89 34.42
#